data_AF-A0A2V9KJ57-F1
#
_entry.id   AF-A0A2V9KJ57-F1
#
_cell.length_a   1.000
_cell.length_b   1.000
_cell.length_c   1.000
_cell.angle_alpha   90.00
_cell.angle_beta   90.00
_cell.angle_gamma   90.00
#
_symmetry.space_group_name_H-M   'P 1'
#
loop_
_entity.id
_entity.type
_entity.pdbx_description
1 polymer ?
#
loop_
_entity_poly.entity_id
_entity_poly.type
_entity_poly.pdbx_seq_one_letter_code
_entity_poly.pdbx_strand_id
1 'polypeptide(L)'
;MLSAKQIPPGQSGQIEVVMQIEAVTGKIEKTVSVVSNDPSTPMVVLNLIAVVEPEFNLSERMIDFGSTPQGKPVVKEIEIRVAQERSVKVLSAESTDAAVTVKFDPVDGPEGHVLKLVATQKADAAEGHHFGNLVVKTSSSHTPELRIPVRGMVTKAGSN
;
A
#
# COMPACT_ATOMS: atom_id res chain seq x y z
N MET A 1 -15.06 3.11 24.19
CA MET A 1 -15.40 3.64 25.52
C MET A 1 -16.35 2.68 26.23
N LEU A 2 -16.36 2.65 27.57
CA LEU A 2 -17.40 1.92 28.34
C LEU A 2 -18.53 2.88 28.71
N SER A 3 -19.79 2.45 28.58
CA SER A 3 -20.94 3.27 29.00
C SER A 3 -21.02 3.43 30.53
N ALA A 4 -20.48 2.46 31.29
CA ALA A 4 -20.36 2.49 32.74
C ALA A 4 -19.26 1.54 33.22
N LYS A 5 -18.60 1.87 34.35
CA LYS A 5 -17.60 1.00 35.02
C LYS A 5 -18.22 0.01 36.01
N GLN A 6 -19.49 0.22 36.37
CA GLN A 6 -20.27 -0.66 37.25
C GLN A 6 -21.63 -0.90 36.60
N ILE A 7 -22.07 -2.15 36.62
CA ILE A 7 -23.37 -2.57 36.08
C ILE A 7 -24.15 -3.18 37.25
N PRO A 8 -25.27 -2.60 37.68
CA PRO A 8 -26.10 -3.18 38.74
C PRO A 8 -26.68 -4.54 38.34
N PRO A 9 -27.11 -5.36 39.31
CA PRO A 9 -27.76 -6.64 39.02
C PRO A 9 -28.93 -6.50 38.05
N GLY A 10 -28.95 -7.32 37.00
CA GLY A 10 -29.99 -7.31 35.96
C GLY A 10 -29.92 -6.15 34.96
N GLN A 11 -28.93 -5.26 35.08
CA GLN A 11 -28.72 -4.15 34.14
C GLN A 11 -27.77 -4.54 33.00
N SER A 12 -27.70 -3.69 31.98
CA SER A 12 -26.80 -3.84 30.83
C SER A 12 -25.91 -2.62 30.66
N GLY A 13 -24.73 -2.85 30.06
CA GLY A 13 -23.79 -1.81 29.66
C GLY A 13 -23.36 -1.99 28.21
N GLN A 14 -22.74 -0.97 27.63
CA GLN A 14 -22.24 -0.97 26.26
C GLN A 14 -20.72 -0.75 26.26
N ILE A 15 -20.05 -1.44 25.33
CA ILE A 15 -18.63 -1.30 25.06
C ILE A 15 -18.50 -0.83 23.62
N GLU A 16 -18.09 0.42 23.45
CA GLU A 16 -17.73 0.97 22.15
C GLU A 16 -16.26 0.65 21.86
N VAL A 17 -16.00 0.04 20.71
CA VAL A 17 -14.65 -0.29 20.25
C VAL A 17 -14.45 0.39 18.89
N VAL A 18 -13.39 1.18 18.78
CA VAL A 18 -13.00 1.83 17.52
C VAL A 18 -11.73 1.17 17.02
N MET A 19 -11.78 0.68 15.79
CA MET A 19 -10.61 0.12 15.09
C MET A 19 -10.17 1.11 14.02
N GLN A 20 -8.95 1.64 14.16
CA GLN A 20 -8.30 2.46 13.15
C GLN A 20 -7.68 1.54 12.08
N ILE A 21 -8.04 1.77 10.82
CA ILE A 21 -7.70 0.90 9.68
C ILE A 21 -6.94 1.65 8.57
N GLU A 22 -6.64 2.93 8.75
CA GLU A 22 -6.12 3.83 7.72
C GLU A 22 -4.78 3.40 7.13
N ALA A 23 -3.96 2.68 7.91
CA ALA A 23 -2.64 2.20 7.49
C ALA A 23 -2.58 0.69 7.22
N VAL A 24 -3.73 0.01 7.17
CA VAL A 24 -3.78 -1.46 7.13
C VAL A 24 -4.64 -1.91 5.96
N THR A 25 -4.16 -2.91 5.23
CA THR A 25 -4.90 -3.55 4.13
C THR A 25 -4.95 -5.05 4.38
N GLY A 26 -5.97 -5.71 3.84
CA GLY A 26 -6.22 -7.13 4.04
C GLY A 26 -6.96 -7.42 5.35
N LYS A 27 -6.85 -8.66 5.81
CA LYS A 27 -7.56 -9.16 6.98
C LYS A 27 -6.87 -8.71 8.26
N ILE A 28 -7.64 -8.09 9.16
CA ILE A 28 -7.20 -7.63 10.48
C ILE A 28 -8.04 -8.35 11.51
N GLU A 29 -7.38 -8.94 12.49
CA GLU A 29 -8.02 -9.54 13.65
C GLU A 29 -7.48 -8.88 14.93
N LYS A 30 -8.38 -8.47 15.81
CA LYS A 30 -8.07 -7.92 17.13
C LYS A 30 -8.97 -8.53 18.17
N THR A 31 -8.44 -8.68 19.38
CA THR A 31 -9.20 -9.20 20.52
C THR A 31 -9.38 -8.12 21.56
N VAL A 32 -10.58 -8.01 22.11
CA VAL A 32 -10.87 -7.17 23.29
C VAL A 32 -11.21 -8.09 24.45
N SER A 33 -10.35 -8.07 25.47
CA SER A 33 -10.55 -8.81 26.71
C SER A 33 -11.35 -7.95 27.69
N VAL A 34 -12.57 -8.38 28.00
CA VAL A 34 -13.44 -7.77 29.00
C VAL A 34 -13.27 -8.54 30.30
N VAL A 35 -12.63 -7.92 31.29
CA VAL A 35 -12.43 -8.49 32.62
C VAL A 35 -13.49 -7.93 33.56
N SER A 36 -14.13 -8.80 34.33
CA SER A 36 -15.16 -8.44 35.30
C SER A 36 -14.97 -9.18 36.62
N ASN A 37 -15.73 -8.77 37.64
CA ASN A 37 -15.80 -9.45 38.93
C ASN A 37 -16.93 -10.49 39.00
N ASP A 38 -17.55 -10.85 37.87
CA ASP A 38 -18.50 -11.96 37.81
C ASP A 38 -17.75 -13.29 38.07
N PRO A 39 -18.06 -14.02 39.16
CA PRO A 39 -17.36 -15.25 39.49
C PRO A 39 -17.62 -16.38 38.49
N SER A 40 -18.74 -16.32 37.74
CA SER A 40 -19.07 -17.32 36.72
C SER A 40 -18.34 -17.06 35.41
N THR A 41 -18.20 -15.79 35.02
CA THR A 41 -17.57 -15.36 33.77
C THR A 41 -16.63 -14.18 34.01
N PRO A 42 -15.47 -14.40 34.65
CA PRO A 42 -14.56 -13.33 35.04
C PRO A 42 -13.89 -12.65 33.85
N MET A 43 -13.88 -13.31 32.69
CA MET A 43 -13.32 -12.76 31.45
C MET A 43 -14.12 -13.23 30.23
N VAL A 44 -14.42 -12.28 29.35
CA VAL A 44 -14.98 -12.52 28.01
C VAL A 44 -14.01 -11.98 26.97
N VAL A 45 -13.71 -12.77 25.94
CA VAL A 45 -12.88 -12.31 24.81
C VAL A 45 -13.79 -12.04 23.62
N LEU A 46 -13.76 -10.80 23.12
CA LEU A 46 -14.47 -10.38 21.92
C LEU A 46 -13.49 -10.36 20.75
N ASN A 47 -13.82 -11.04 19.65
CA ASN A 47 -13.01 -11.04 18.44
C ASN A 47 -13.57 -10.02 17.45
N LEU A 48 -12.74 -9.08 17.01
CA LEU A 48 -13.06 -8.13 15.96
C LEU A 48 -12.28 -8.52 14.71
N ILE A 49 -13.02 -8.69 13.61
CA ILE A 49 -12.46 -9.03 12.31
C ILE A 49 -12.87 -7.94 11.33
N ALA A 50 -11.90 -7.35 10.64
CA ALA A 50 -12.10 -6.43 9.55
C ALA A 50 -11.35 -6.92 8.31
N VAL A 51 -11.95 -6.75 7.14
CA VAL A 51 -11.29 -6.99 5.85
C VAL A 51 -11.24 -5.64 5.13
N VAL A 52 -10.03 -5.09 5.00
CA VAL A 52 -9.81 -3.76 4.44
C VAL A 52 -9.30 -3.91 3.02
N GLU A 53 -10.16 -3.61 2.05
CA GLU A 53 -9.77 -3.65 0.65
C GLU A 53 -8.94 -2.41 0.29
N PRO A 54 -7.77 -2.58 -0.35
CA PRO A 54 -6.95 -1.45 -0.74
C PRO A 54 -7.62 -0.66 -1.87
N GLU A 55 -7.51 0.67 -1.84
CA GLU A 55 -8.01 1.53 -2.92
C GLU A 55 -7.29 1.29 -4.25
N PHE A 56 -6.02 0.87 -4.15
CA PHE A 56 -5.15 0.56 -5.28
C PHE A 56 -4.52 -0.81 -5.09
N ASN A 57 -4.64 -1.65 -6.11
CA ASN A 57 -3.95 -2.93 -6.20
C ASN A 57 -2.81 -2.81 -7.22
N LEU A 58 -1.60 -3.22 -6.82
CA LEU A 58 -0.42 -3.18 -7.67
C LEU A 58 -0.06 -4.58 -8.12
N SER A 59 0.23 -4.76 -9.40
CA SER A 59 0.76 -6.03 -9.91
C SER A 59 2.08 -6.40 -9.21
N GLU A 60 2.90 -5.41 -8.90
CA GLU A 60 4.15 -5.55 -8.15
C GLU A 60 4.26 -4.44 -7.10
N ARG A 61 4.65 -4.81 -5.88
CA ARG A 61 4.82 -3.85 -4.76
C ARG A 61 6.18 -3.14 -4.77
N MET A 62 7.09 -3.55 -5.64
CA MET A 62 8.44 -2.99 -5.79
C MET A 62 8.92 -3.28 -7.21
N ILE A 63 9.67 -2.36 -7.80
CA ILE A 63 10.34 -2.58 -9.08
C ILE A 63 11.81 -2.93 -8.83
N ASP A 64 12.22 -4.10 -9.31
CA ASP A 64 13.61 -4.52 -9.31
C ASP A 64 14.17 -4.50 -10.74
N PHE A 65 15.08 -3.57 -11.03
CA PHE A 65 15.79 -3.50 -12.30
C PHE A 65 16.90 -4.55 -12.41
N GLY A 66 17.26 -5.23 -11.31
CA GLY A 66 18.35 -6.20 -11.26
C GLY A 66 19.72 -5.56 -11.42
N SER A 67 20.68 -6.35 -11.89
CA SER A 67 22.03 -5.89 -12.23
C SER A 67 22.15 -5.66 -13.73
N THR A 68 22.45 -4.44 -14.14
CA THR A 68 22.37 -3.97 -15.53
C THR A 68 23.66 -3.26 -15.94
N PRO A 69 24.26 -3.55 -17.10
CA PRO A 69 25.43 -2.82 -17.55
C PRO A 69 25.05 -1.40 -17.97
N GLN A 70 25.90 -0.43 -17.62
CA GLN A 70 25.77 0.95 -18.08
C GLN A 70 25.70 1.02 -19.61
N GLY A 71 24.90 1.95 -20.13
CA GLY A 71 24.73 2.17 -21.57
C GLY A 71 23.49 1.51 -22.20
N LYS A 72 22.72 0.73 -21.44
CA LYS A 72 21.41 0.21 -21.89
C LYS A 72 20.31 0.63 -20.92
N PRO A 73 19.23 1.27 -21.40
CA PRO A 73 18.08 1.54 -20.54
C PRO A 73 17.35 0.24 -20.24
N VAL A 74 16.81 0.12 -19.03
CA VAL A 74 15.99 -1.02 -18.64
C VAL A 74 14.60 -0.54 -18.27
N VAL A 75 13.60 -1.16 -18.89
CA VAL A 75 12.19 -0.81 -18.74
C VAL A 75 11.49 -1.89 -17.91
N LYS A 76 10.71 -1.45 -16.94
CA LYS A 76 9.82 -2.28 -16.12
C LYS A 76 8.44 -1.67 -16.08
N GLU A 77 7.43 -2.52 -16.05
CA GLU A 77 6.04 -2.12 -16.14
C GLU A 77 5.31 -2.67 -14.93
N ILE A 78 4.44 -1.85 -14.34
CA ILE A 78 3.54 -2.27 -13.27
C ILE A 78 2.12 -1.82 -13.62
N GLU A 79 1.15 -2.63 -13.23
CA GLU A 79 -0.26 -2.26 -13.33
C GLU A 79 -0.74 -1.73 -11.99
N ILE A 80 -1.43 -0.59 -12.04
CA ILE A 80 -2.13 0.03 -10.93
C ILE A 80 -3.63 -0.14 -11.19
N ARG A 81 -4.28 -1.00 -10.42
CA ARG A 81 -5.72 -1.23 -10.48
C ARG A 81 -6.43 -0.45 -9.38
N VAL A 82 -7.29 0.49 -9.75
CA VAL A 82 -8.21 1.20 -8.86
C VAL A 82 -9.42 0.29 -8.60
N ALA A 83 -9.83 0.15 -7.34
CA ALA A 83 -11.04 -0.61 -7.00
C ALA A 83 -12.28 0.00 -7.68
N GLN A 84 -13.11 -0.82 -8.36
CA GLN A 84 -14.20 -0.37 -9.24
C GLN A 84 -15.24 0.53 -8.54
N GLU A 85 -15.47 0.33 -7.23
CA GLU A 85 -16.45 1.11 -6.46
C GLU A 85 -15.93 2.47 -5.96
N ARG A 86 -14.67 2.83 -6.26
CA ARG A 86 -14.02 4.04 -5.77
C ARG A 86 -13.85 5.07 -6.88
N SER A 87 -14.32 6.29 -6.64
CA SER A 87 -14.12 7.45 -7.53
C SER A 87 -12.73 8.08 -7.37
N VAL A 88 -11.70 7.28 -7.13
CA VAL A 88 -10.32 7.74 -6.90
C VAL A 88 -9.54 7.72 -8.21
N LYS A 89 -8.70 8.73 -8.42
CA LYS A 89 -7.90 8.90 -9.63
C LYS A 89 -6.41 8.92 -9.32
N VAL A 90 -5.62 8.35 -10.22
CA VAL A 90 -4.18 8.58 -10.26
C VAL A 90 -3.93 9.91 -10.99
N LEU A 91 -3.13 10.79 -10.39
CA LEU A 91 -2.92 12.16 -10.86
C LEU A 91 -1.57 12.33 -11.57
N SER A 92 -0.49 11.86 -10.94
CA SER A 92 0.86 11.92 -11.49
C SER A 92 1.76 10.86 -10.87
N ALA A 93 2.91 10.61 -11.47
CA ALA A 93 3.95 9.77 -10.90
C ALA A 93 5.33 10.37 -11.17
N GLU A 94 6.18 10.38 -10.14
CA GLU A 94 7.53 10.93 -10.19
C GLU A 94 8.49 9.95 -9.51
N SER A 95 9.74 9.87 -9.98
CA SER A 95 10.79 9.10 -9.31
C SER A 95 11.56 9.98 -8.34
N THR A 96 11.85 9.48 -7.14
CA THR A 96 12.80 10.12 -6.22
C THR A 96 14.26 9.85 -6.61
N ASP A 97 14.50 8.88 -7.51
CA ASP A 97 15.80 8.57 -8.06
C ASP A 97 15.95 9.21 -9.45
N ALA A 98 16.93 10.09 -9.60
CA ALA A 98 17.21 10.79 -10.86
C ALA A 98 17.64 9.85 -11.99
N ALA A 99 18.11 8.63 -11.68
CA ALA A 99 18.46 7.61 -12.66
C ALA A 99 17.23 6.87 -13.22
N VAL A 100 16.03 7.10 -12.68
CA VAL A 100 14.79 6.45 -13.10
C VAL A 100 13.79 7.49 -13.60
N THR A 101 13.19 7.23 -14.75
CA THR A 101 12.06 8.02 -15.30
C THR A 101 10.79 7.21 -15.22
N VAL A 102 9.66 7.90 -15.08
CA VAL A 102 8.33 7.28 -14.99
C VAL A 102 7.40 7.92 -15.99
N LYS A 103 6.59 7.10 -16.65
CA LYS A 103 5.49 7.53 -17.51
C LYS A 103 4.28 6.63 -17.29
N PHE A 104 3.10 7.15 -17.55
CA PHE A 104 1.92 6.33 -17.72
C PHE A 104 1.76 6.01 -19.20
N ASP A 105 1.61 4.73 -19.51
CA ASP A 105 1.13 4.33 -20.82
C ASP A 105 -0.40 4.42 -20.83
N PRO A 106 -1.02 4.96 -21.91
CA PRO A 106 -2.46 4.90 -22.06
C PRO A 106 -2.87 3.42 -22.10
N VAL A 107 -3.72 3.01 -21.14
CA VAL A 107 -4.32 1.68 -21.17
C VAL A 107 -5.60 1.80 -21.99
N ASP A 108 -5.55 1.36 -23.24
CA ASP A 108 -6.74 1.19 -24.07
C ASP A 108 -7.54 0.00 -23.52
N GLY A 109 -8.55 0.30 -22.70
CA GLY A 109 -9.44 -0.70 -22.14
C GLY A 109 -10.80 -0.08 -21.77
N PRO A 110 -11.91 -0.84 -21.88
CA PRO A 110 -13.26 -0.34 -21.59
C PRO A 110 -13.49 0.03 -20.11
N GLU A 111 -12.51 -0.24 -19.25
CA GLU A 111 -12.54 0.02 -17.82
C GLU A 111 -11.33 0.88 -17.44
N GLY A 112 -11.53 2.20 -17.30
CA GLY A 112 -10.52 3.16 -16.84
C GLY A 112 -10.03 2.97 -15.40
N HIS A 113 -10.05 1.73 -14.90
CA HIS A 113 -9.68 1.29 -13.57
C HIS A 113 -8.30 0.62 -13.53
N VAL A 114 -7.65 0.36 -14.67
CA VAL A 114 -6.28 -0.18 -14.71
C VAL A 114 -5.39 0.83 -15.45
N LEU A 115 -4.29 1.24 -14.80
CA LEU A 115 -3.26 2.10 -15.38
C LEU A 115 -1.94 1.36 -15.46
N LYS A 116 -1.22 1.53 -16.56
CA LYS A 116 0.11 0.96 -16.74
C LYS A 116 1.15 2.03 -16.46
N LEU A 117 1.95 1.81 -15.43
CA LEU A 117 3.07 2.66 -15.07
C LEU A 117 4.35 2.03 -15.60
N VAL A 118 5.08 2.78 -16.43
CA VAL A 118 6.33 2.36 -17.05
C VAL A 118 7.48 3.10 -16.37
N ALA A 119 8.33 2.34 -15.69
CA ALA A 119 9.55 2.83 -15.05
C ALA A 119 10.76 2.46 -15.91
N THR A 120 11.60 3.45 -16.22
CA THR A 120 12.80 3.24 -17.04
C THR A 120 14.04 3.70 -16.28
N GLN A 121 14.92 2.75 -15.95
CA GLN A 121 16.29 3.06 -15.53
C GLN A 121 17.05 3.57 -16.76
N LYS A 122 17.62 4.78 -16.65
CA LYS A 122 18.28 5.44 -17.76
C LYS A 122 19.59 4.73 -18.13
N ALA A 123 19.94 4.77 -19.40
CA ALA A 123 21.19 4.20 -19.91
C ALA A 123 22.44 4.89 -19.36
N ASP A 124 22.33 6.18 -19.03
CA ASP A 124 23.39 7.02 -18.48
C ASP A 124 23.41 7.05 -16.94
N ALA A 125 22.63 6.17 -16.29
CA ALA A 125 22.68 6.00 -14.85
C ALA A 125 24.12 5.74 -14.38
N ALA A 126 24.52 6.40 -13.29
CA ALA A 126 25.86 6.24 -12.72
C ALA A 126 26.08 4.79 -12.27
N GLU A 127 27.31 4.29 -12.33
CA GLU A 127 27.64 2.98 -11.78
C GLU A 127 27.34 2.93 -10.27
N GLY A 128 26.87 1.77 -9.79
CA GLY A 128 26.58 1.54 -8.38
C GLY A 128 25.13 1.17 -8.10
N HIS A 129 24.76 1.22 -6.82
CA HIS A 129 23.41 0.90 -6.38
C HIS A 129 22.47 2.09 -6.52
N HIS A 130 21.28 1.81 -7.04
CA HIS A 130 20.20 2.77 -7.20
C HIS A 130 19.04 2.31 -6.34
N PHE A 131 18.60 3.19 -5.44
CA PHE A 131 17.47 2.95 -4.55
C PHE A 131 16.61 4.21 -4.49
N GLY A 132 15.30 4.04 -4.58
CA GLY A 132 14.38 5.15 -4.51
C GLY A 132 12.95 4.68 -4.41
N ASN A 133 12.02 5.60 -4.68
CA ASN A 133 10.60 5.31 -4.78
C ASN A 133 10.03 5.99 -6.01
N LEU A 134 9.03 5.36 -6.61
CA LEU A 134 8.08 6.06 -7.46
C LEU A 134 6.97 6.57 -6.55
N VAL A 135 6.78 7.89 -6.54
CA VAL A 135 5.73 8.57 -5.78
C VAL A 135 4.59 8.85 -6.74
N VAL A 136 3.52 8.08 -6.58
CA VAL A 136 2.29 8.23 -7.36
C VAL A 136 1.30 9.06 -6.55
N LYS A 137 0.94 10.25 -7.06
CA LYS A 137 -0.05 11.12 -6.42
C LYS A 137 -1.45 10.70 -6.83
N THR A 138 -2.38 10.71 -5.89
CA THR A 138 -3.77 10.29 -6.13
C THR A 138 -4.77 11.30 -5.57
N SER A 139 -6.03 11.18 -5.98
CA SER A 139 -7.13 12.00 -5.45
C SER A 139 -7.77 11.44 -4.17
N SER A 140 -7.24 10.36 -3.60
CA SER A 140 -7.77 9.79 -2.36
C SER A 140 -7.38 10.64 -1.15
N SER A 141 -8.34 10.88 -0.26
CA SER A 141 -8.07 11.48 1.06
C SER A 141 -7.35 10.52 2.02
N HIS A 142 -7.44 9.21 1.79
CA HIS A 142 -6.81 8.19 2.62
C HIS A 142 -5.42 7.80 2.08
N THR A 143 -5.27 7.74 0.75
CA THR A 143 -4.03 7.37 0.07
C THR A 143 -3.58 8.48 -0.90
N PRO A 144 -3.25 9.69 -0.42
CA PRO A 144 -2.88 10.80 -1.30
C PRO A 144 -1.56 10.54 -2.05
N GLU A 145 -0.66 9.76 -1.46
CA GLU A 145 0.58 9.30 -2.07
C GLU A 145 0.71 7.77 -1.95
N LEU A 146 0.97 7.12 -3.08
CA LEU A 146 1.35 5.72 -3.15
C LEU A 146 2.84 5.65 -3.47
N ARG A 147 3.62 4.97 -2.62
CA ARG A 147 5.06 4.82 -2.78
C ARG A 147 5.40 3.40 -3.23
N ILE A 148 6.08 3.30 -4.36
CA ILE A 148 6.50 2.03 -4.94
C ILE A 148 8.03 2.01 -4.93
N PRO A 149 8.66 1.24 -4.04
CA PRO A 149 10.10 1.16 -3.98
C PRO A 149 10.69 0.71 -5.31
N VAL A 150 11.83 1.29 -5.66
CA VAL A 150 12.63 0.87 -6.81
C VAL A 150 14.05 0.56 -6.36
N ARG A 151 14.62 -0.49 -6.94
CA ARG A 151 16.02 -0.84 -6.73
C ARG A 151 16.68 -1.35 -8.00
N GLY A 152 17.99 -1.24 -8.04
CA GLY A 152 18.81 -1.85 -9.08
C GLY A 152 20.30 -1.62 -8.83
N MET A 153 21.13 -2.25 -9.64
CA MET A 153 22.57 -2.06 -9.64
C MET A 153 23.04 -1.85 -11.07
N VAL A 154 23.69 -0.71 -11.31
CA VAL A 154 24.34 -0.42 -12.60
C VAL A 154 25.79 -0.87 -12.51
N THR A 155 26.19 -1.81 -13.36
CA THR A 155 27.56 -2.30 -13.49
C THR A 155 28.29 -1.58 -14.62
N LYS A 156 29.62 -1.62 -14.58
CA LYS A 156 30.45 -1.04 -15.62
C LYS A 156 30.13 -1.65 -16.98
N ALA A 157 30.04 -0.81 -18.01
CA ALA A 157 29.89 -1.28 -19.38
C ALA A 157 31.09 -2.17 -19.76
N GLY A 158 30.85 -3.48 -19.94
CA GLY A 158 31.86 -4.41 -20.46
C GLY A 158 32.55 -5.34 -19.45
N SER A 159 32.02 -5.55 -18.24
CA SER A 159 32.46 -6.69 -17.41
C SER A 159 31.61 -7.93 -17.70
N ASN A 160 31.98 -8.67 -18.74
CA ASN A 160 31.59 -10.06 -18.97
C ASN A 160 32.86 -10.89 -19.16
#